data_AF-A0A8D2A5S0-F1
#
_entry.id   AF-A0A8D2A5S0-F1
#
_cell.length_a   1.000
_cell.length_b   1.000
_cell.length_c   1.000
_cell.angle_alpha   90.00
_cell.angle_beta   90.00
_cell.angle_gamma   90.00
#
_symmetry.space_group_name_H-M   'P 1'
#
loop_
_entity.id
_entity.type
_entity.pdbx_description
1 polymer ?
#
loop_
_entity_poly.entity_id
_entity_poly.type
_entity_poly.pdbx_seq_one_letter_code
_entity_poly.pdbx_strand_id
1 'polypeptide(L)'
;MCLLAICMSSLVKCLFTSSAHFSIGLFVFLLLNHMSCLYILEIKPLLVESFAKFFSHSVGCLFILFFKMVSFAVQKLLSLIRFHWFICVFIIFILGGGSDRMLL
;
A
#
# COMPACT_ATOMS: atom_id res chain seq x y z
N MET A 1 -17.86 -7.66 -17.20
CA MET A 1 -16.51 -8.19 -16.87
C MET A 1 -15.38 -7.25 -17.33
N CYS A 2 -15.44 -6.65 -18.52
CA CYS A 2 -14.34 -5.84 -19.10
C CYS A 2 -13.95 -4.58 -18.30
N LEU A 3 -14.91 -3.74 -17.86
CA LEU A 3 -14.65 -2.53 -17.07
C LEU A 3 -13.91 -2.81 -15.75
N LEU A 4 -14.22 -3.94 -15.13
CA LEU A 4 -13.66 -4.35 -13.84
C LEU A 4 -12.21 -4.83 -14.00
N ALA A 5 -11.92 -5.56 -15.07
CA ALA A 5 -10.55 -5.96 -15.44
C ALA A 5 -9.65 -4.75 -15.77
N ILE A 6 -10.20 -3.76 -16.48
CA ILE A 6 -9.48 -2.50 -16.79
C ILE A 6 -9.21 -1.71 -15.50
N CYS A 7 -10.20 -1.58 -14.62
CA CYS A 7 -10.06 -0.92 -13.31
C CYS A 7 -9.02 -1.62 -12.43
N MET A 8 -9.00 -2.95 -12.42
CA MET A 8 -7.99 -3.74 -11.72
C MET A 8 -6.58 -3.50 -12.23
N SER A 9 -6.41 -3.58 -13.55
CA SER A 9 -5.12 -3.35 -14.21
C SER A 9 -4.59 -1.95 -13.93
N SER A 10 -5.44 -0.92 -14.05
CA SER A 10 -5.02 0.46 -13.79
C SER A 10 -4.71 0.70 -12.31
N LEU A 11 -5.50 0.12 -11.40
CA LEU A 11 -5.28 0.24 -9.95
C LEU A 11 -3.95 -0.39 -9.53
N VAL A 12 -3.69 -1.63 -9.97
CA VAL A 12 -2.42 -2.34 -9.66
C VAL A 12 -1.23 -1.56 -10.21
N LYS A 13 -1.31 -1.07 -11.46
CA LYS A 13 -0.24 -0.29 -12.09
C LYS A 13 0.03 1.04 -11.36
N CYS A 14 -1.04 1.74 -10.95
CA CYS A 14 -0.95 2.99 -10.20
C CYS A 14 -0.34 2.77 -8.80
N LEU A 15 -0.80 1.73 -8.08
CA LEU A 15 -0.27 1.36 -6.77
C LEU A 15 1.22 1.00 -6.84
N PHE A 16 1.62 0.21 -7.84
CA PHE A 16 3.03 -0.20 -8.00
C PHE A 16 3.93 0.99 -8.28
N THR A 17 3.49 1.89 -9.15
CA THR A 17 4.23 3.11 -9.51
C THR A 17 4.36 4.05 -8.31
N SER A 18 3.25 4.33 -7.61
CA SER A 18 3.24 5.16 -6.41
C SER A 18 4.11 4.57 -5.29
N SER A 19 4.04 3.25 -5.09
CA SER A 19 4.86 2.55 -4.10
C SER A 19 6.36 2.63 -4.42
N ALA A 20 6.75 2.50 -5.69
CA ALA A 20 8.14 2.66 -6.11
C ALA A 20 8.66 4.08 -5.84
N HIS A 21 7.89 5.11 -6.20
CA HIS A 21 8.26 6.51 -5.91
C HIS A 21 8.37 6.78 -4.42
N PHE A 22 7.42 6.28 -3.61
CA PHE A 22 7.46 6.42 -2.16
C PHE A 22 8.67 5.70 -1.56
N SER A 23 8.98 4.49 -2.03
CA SER A 23 10.13 3.71 -1.58
C SER A 23 11.46 4.41 -1.89
N ILE A 24 11.59 5.00 -3.07
CA ILE A 24 12.79 5.77 -3.46
C ILE A 24 12.95 7.00 -2.57
N GLY A 25 11.88 7.78 -2.36
CA GLY A 25 11.92 8.95 -1.47
C GLY A 25 12.28 8.60 -0.03
N LEU A 26 11.72 7.50 0.48
CA LEU A 26 12.05 6.96 1.80
C LEU A 26 13.54 6.55 1.88
N PHE A 27 14.05 5.87 0.85
CA PHE A 27 15.43 5.40 0.81
C PHE A 27 16.43 6.56 0.80
N VAL A 28 16.18 7.59 -0.01
CA VAL A 28 17.03 8.80 -0.05
C VAL A 28 17.01 9.52 1.29
N PHE A 29 15.83 9.65 1.92
CA PHE A 29 15.72 10.26 3.24
C PHE A 29 16.49 9.47 4.31
N LEU A 30 16.36 8.15 4.32
CA LEU A 30 17.09 7.27 5.24
C LEU A 30 18.61 7.41 5.05
N LEU A 31 19.07 7.40 3.80
CA LEU A 31 20.49 7.52 3.46
C LEU A 31 21.07 8.87 3.90
N LEU A 32 20.35 9.96 3.68
CA LEU A 32 20.77 11.31 4.08
C LEU A 32 20.86 11.45 5.60
N ASN A 33 19.88 10.90 6.33
CA ASN A 33 19.94 10.87 7.79
C ASN A 33 21.09 10.00 8.30
N HIS A 34 21.35 8.86 7.67
CA HIS A 34 22.45 7.99 8.04
C HIS A 34 23.82 8.67 7.85
N MET A 35 24.04 9.32 6.71
CA MET A 35 25.26 10.10 6.47
C MET A 35 25.41 11.26 7.45
N SER A 36 24.30 11.96 7.74
CA SER A 36 24.31 13.05 8.74
C SER A 36 24.64 12.52 10.14
N CYS A 37 24.12 11.34 10.51
CA CYS A 37 24.42 10.68 11.77
C CYS A 37 25.91 10.34 11.90
N LEU A 38 26.50 9.77 10.84
CA LEU A 38 27.94 9.45 10.80
C LEU A 38 28.81 10.70 10.90
N TYR A 39 28.45 11.77 10.18
CA TYR A 39 29.18 13.04 10.24
C TYR A 39 29.12 13.69 11.63
N ILE A 40 27.95 13.68 12.27
CA ILE A 40 27.78 14.20 13.63
C ILE A 40 28.53 13.33 14.65
N LEU A 41 28.54 12.01 14.47
CA LEU A 41 29.27 11.08 15.32
C LEU A 41 30.79 11.32 15.27
N GLU A 42 31.32 11.63 14.09
CA GLU A 42 32.73 11.93 13.89
C GLU A 42 33.15 13.26 14.55
N ILE A 43 32.29 14.28 14.51
CA ILE A 43 32.61 15.62 15.05
C ILE A 43 32.31 15.72 16.55
N LYS A 44 31.18 15.17 17.00
CA LYS A 44 30.67 15.33 18.36
C LYS A 44 29.90 14.09 18.81
N PRO A 45 30.60 13.07 19.36
CA PRO A 45 29.94 11.90 19.94
C PRO A 45 28.99 12.26 21.10
N LEU A 46 29.15 13.42 21.75
CA LEU A 46 28.28 13.89 22.84
C LEU A 46 26.82 14.15 22.41
N LEU A 47 26.55 14.35 21.12
CA LEU A 47 25.19 14.58 20.61
C LEU A 47 24.51 13.30 20.09
N VAL A 48 25.15 12.14 20.27
CA VAL A 48 24.62 10.84 19.84
C VAL A 48 23.27 10.53 20.47
N GLU A 49 23.09 10.76 21.77
CA GLU A 49 21.86 10.37 22.47
C GLU A 49 20.64 11.17 21.98
N SER A 50 20.80 12.47 21.78
CA SER A 50 19.73 13.35 21.28
C SER A 50 19.42 13.07 19.81
N PHE A 51 20.45 12.83 19.00
CA PHE A 51 20.29 12.49 17.59
C PHE A 51 19.62 11.12 17.39
N ALA A 52 20.02 10.11 18.18
CA ALA A 52 19.41 8.79 18.17
C ALA A 52 17.91 8.85 18.50
N LYS A 53 17.52 9.72 19.43
CA LYS A 53 16.11 9.92 19.80
C LYS A 53 15.29 10.57 18.69
N PHE A 54 15.83 11.57 18.01
CA PHE A 54 15.20 12.18 16.84
C PHE A 54 15.10 11.22 15.66
N PHE A 55 16.16 10.45 15.39
CA PHE A 55 16.19 9.46 14.32
C PHE A 55 15.18 8.33 14.59
N SER A 56 15.14 7.81 15.81
CA SER A 56 14.15 6.82 16.26
C SER A 56 12.71 7.30 16.01
N HIS A 57 12.40 8.54 16.40
CA HIS A 57 11.08 9.12 16.17
C HIS A 57 10.76 9.28 14.68
N SER A 58 11.72 9.78 13.89
CA SER A 58 11.55 9.97 12.44
C SER A 58 11.31 8.65 11.72
N VAL A 59 12.13 7.64 12.00
CA VAL A 59 11.96 6.27 11.46
C VAL A 59 10.63 5.69 11.90
N GLY A 60 10.23 5.87 13.17
CA GLY A 60 8.93 5.44 13.69
C GLY A 60 7.75 6.07 12.94
N CYS A 61 7.76 7.39 12.74
CA CYS A 61 6.73 8.09 11.96
C CYS A 61 6.67 7.60 10.51
N LEU A 62 7.82 7.42 9.86
CA LEU A 62 7.90 6.91 8.50
C LEU A 62 7.34 5.49 8.40
N PHE A 63 7.62 4.64 9.40
CA PHE A 63 7.10 3.29 9.47
C PHE A 63 5.58 3.27 9.56
N ILE A 64 5.00 4.16 10.39
CA ILE A 64 3.54 4.32 10.52
C ILE A 64 2.93 4.81 9.20
N LEU A 65 3.55 5.78 8.52
CA LEU A 65 3.08 6.28 7.23
C LEU A 65 3.13 5.20 6.14
N PHE A 66 4.23 4.45 6.09
CA PHE A 66 4.38 3.32 5.17
C PHE A 66 3.31 2.25 5.45
N PHE A 67 3.13 1.85 6.71
CA PHE A 67 2.12 0.87 7.10
C PHE A 67 0.69 1.34 6.77
N LYS A 68 0.41 2.64 6.93
CA LYS A 68 -0.87 3.25 6.56
C LYS A 68 -1.12 3.22 5.05
N MET A 69 -0.10 3.50 4.22
CA MET A 69 -0.20 3.38 2.76
C MET A 69 -0.40 1.93 2.32
N VAL A 70 0.37 0.99 2.89
CA VAL A 70 0.22 -0.44 2.59
C VAL A 70 -1.16 -0.94 3.01
N SER A 71 -1.63 -0.58 4.20
CA SER A 71 -2.98 -0.93 4.68
C SER A 71 -4.07 -0.35 3.77
N PHE A 72 -3.91 0.90 3.31
CA PHE A 72 -4.85 1.51 2.38
C PHE A 72 -4.89 0.77 1.04
N ALA A 73 -3.73 0.41 0.49
CA ALA A 73 -3.62 -0.35 -0.75
C ALA A 73 -4.27 -1.74 -0.62
N VAL A 74 -3.96 -2.47 0.47
CA VAL A 74 -4.50 -3.80 0.76
C VAL A 74 -6.01 -3.74 0.99
N GLN A 75 -6.51 -2.78 1.79
CA GLN A 75 -7.96 -2.61 2.02
C GLN A 75 -8.71 -2.33 0.72
N LYS A 76 -8.16 -1.50 -0.16
CA LYS A 76 -8.75 -1.19 -1.47
C LYS A 76 -8.80 -2.42 -2.36
N LEU A 77 -7.72 -3.20 -2.41
CA LEU A 77 -7.63 -4.45 -3.17
C LEU A 77 -8.62 -5.50 -2.64
N LEU A 78 -8.66 -5.69 -1.33
CA LEU A 78 -9.53 -6.64 -0.66
C LEU A 78 -11.02 -6.30 -0.84
N SER A 79 -11.36 -5.01 -0.75
CA SER A 79 -12.72 -4.53 -1.03
C SER A 79 -13.15 -4.89 -2.46
N LEU A 80 -12.21 -4.78 -3.41
CA LEU A 80 -12.48 -5.07 -4.82
C LEU A 80 -12.61 -6.57 -5.10
N ILE A 81 -11.78 -7.42 -4.49
CA ILE A 81 -11.89 -8.88 -4.58
C ILE A 81 -13.26 -9.34 -4.05
N ARG A 82 -13.69 -8.77 -2.92
CA ARG A 82 -15.00 -9.06 -2.33
C ARG A 82 -16.16 -8.63 -3.24
N PHE A 83 -16.04 -7.47 -3.88
CA PHE A 83 -17.04 -6.98 -4.83
C PHE A 83 -17.14 -7.91 -6.06
N HIS A 84 -16.01 -8.40 -6.56
CA HIS A 84 -15.98 -9.36 -7.67
C HIS A 84 -16.68 -10.68 -7.30
N TRP A 85 -16.39 -11.23 -6.12
CA TRP A 85 -17.06 -12.43 -5.60
C TRP A 85 -18.58 -12.25 -5.54
N PHE A 86 -19.05 -11.10 -5.03
CA PHE A 86 -20.47 -10.78 -4.96
C PHE A 86 -21.14 -10.75 -6.33
N ILE A 87 -20.51 -10.11 -7.32
CA ILE A 87 -21.04 -10.07 -8.69
C ILE A 87 -21.10 -11.46 -9.30
N CYS A 88 -20.06 -12.28 -9.12
CA CYS A 88 -20.03 -13.64 -9.66
C CYS A 88 -21.19 -14.48 -9.11
N VAL A 89 -21.44 -14.44 -7.80
CA VAL A 89 -22.58 -15.14 -7.17
C VAL A 89 -23.91 -14.64 -7.72
N PHE A 90 -24.07 -13.32 -7.89
CA PHE A 90 -25.30 -12.74 -8.41
C PHE A 90 -25.59 -13.18 -9.86
N ILE A 91 -24.57 -13.24 -10.72
CA ILE A 91 -24.70 -13.72 -12.10
C ILE A 91 -25.08 -15.20 -12.13
N ILE A 92 -24.45 -16.04 -11.30
CA ILE A 92 -24.77 -17.47 -11.20
C ILE A 92 -26.22 -17.66 -10.74
N PHE A 93 -26.69 -16.86 -9.78
CA PHE A 93 -28.06 -16.93 -9.27
C PHE A 93 -29.10 -16.52 -10.33
N ILE A 94 -28.86 -15.42 -11.05
CA ILE A 94 -29.74 -14.96 -12.14
C ILE A 94 -29.78 -15.99 -13.28
N LEU A 95 -28.63 -16.55 -13.66
CA LEU A 95 -28.51 -17.52 -14.75
C LEU A 95 -29.10 -18.88 -14.37
N GLY A 96 -28.88 -19.33 -13.12
CA GLY A 96 -29.39 -20.59 -12.60
C GLY A 96 -30.90 -20.56 -12.31
N GLY A 97 -31.43 -19.45 -11.81
CA GLY A 97 -32.86 -19.30 -11.51
C GLY A 97 -33.78 -19.10 -12.72
N GLY A 98 -33.21 -18.96 -13.94
CA GLY A 98 -33.97 -18.87 -15.19
C GLY A 98 -34.45 -20.21 -15.73
N SER A 99 -33.92 -21.34 -15.25
CA SER A 99 -34.25 -22.66 -15.80
C SER A 99 -35.60 -23.21 -15.34
N ASP A 100 -36.18 -22.69 -14.24
CA ASP A 100 -37.34 -23.31 -13.59
C ASP A 100 -38.68 -22.67 -13.99
N ARG A 101 -38.69 -21.68 -14.89
CA ARG A 101 -39.90 -20.92 -15.29
C ARG A 101 -40.20 -20.94 -16.79
N MET A 102 -39.57 -21.82 -17.56
CA MET A 102 -39.75 -21.92 -19.01
C MET A 102 -40.34 -23.27 -19.48
N LEU A 103 -40.83 -24.10 -18.55
CA LEU A 103 -41.46 -25.41 -18.79
C LEU A 103 -42.84 -25.56 -18.12
N LEU A 104 -43.58 -24.47 -17.96
CA LEU A 104 -44.99 -24.49 -17.55
C LEU A 104 -45.83 -23.62 -18.49
#